data_AF-A0A6N3I920-F1
#
_entry.id   AF-A0A6N3I920-F1
#
_cell.length_a   1.000
_cell.length_b   1.000
_cell.length_c   1.000
_cell.angle_alpha   90.00
_cell.angle_beta   90.00
_cell.angle_gamma   90.00
#
_symmetry.space_group_name_H-M   'P 1'
#
loop_
_entity.id
_entity.type
_entity.pdbx_description
1 polymer ?
#
loop_
_entity_poly.entity_id
_entity_poly.type
_entity_poly.pdbx_seq_one_letter_code
_entity_poly.pdbx_strand_id
1 'polypeptide(L)'
;MVRQENQRALLGKALEDLVTRARSGKPLCRIGLMAAGGEHPQKEFLCAAAAAMREDAALIVTGVGPRPVDPLPAGMEWIETGCDGGELAAAMEKALDEGRIQGAVALHYPFPLGVTTVGRVTTPGTGAPMFVASSTGMSAAHRQEAMLRNAVLGVAVAKSLGICRPSLGVLNLDAAPQVLRALTRMVEKGYALNLGQSARSDGGSLLRGNDLLRGTVDVCVTDTLTGNVLMKLFSAFTSGGLYETTGWGYGPSAGEGWNKVVSIVSRASGAPVMANALAYTAAAVRGNLPQMVAEELRLARAAGLDDELAAFAKTDAAPAETVQAPPAEPTDEEIHGIDVLDLEQAVRCLWKEKIYAEAAMGCTGPVVKLASANVDKARTLLAAAGYI
;
A
#
# COMPACT_ATOMS: atom_id res chain seq x y z
N MET A 1 25.32 37.08 -20.92
CA MET A 1 23.89 37.34 -20.66
C MET A 1 23.20 36.12 -20.04
N VAL A 2 23.15 34.97 -20.74
CA VAL A 2 22.54 33.70 -20.24
C VAL A 2 23.01 33.27 -18.85
N ARG A 3 24.31 33.42 -18.55
CA ARG A 3 24.89 33.03 -17.24
C ARG A 3 24.42 33.92 -16.06
N GLN A 4 24.10 35.19 -16.33
CA GLN A 4 23.59 36.14 -15.31
C GLN A 4 22.08 35.98 -15.10
N GLU A 5 21.32 35.66 -16.15
CA GLU A 5 19.88 35.34 -16.04
C GLU A 5 19.65 34.07 -15.22
N ASN A 6 20.45 33.03 -15.44
CA ASN A 6 20.39 31.81 -14.63
C ASN A 6 20.74 32.05 -13.14
N GLN A 7 21.68 32.95 -12.85
CA GLN A 7 22.01 33.33 -11.46
C GLN A 7 20.86 34.08 -10.78
N ARG A 8 20.20 35.01 -11.49
CA ARG A 8 19.04 35.74 -10.95
C ARG A 8 17.84 34.81 -10.71
N ALA A 9 17.57 33.89 -11.62
CA ALA A 9 16.51 32.90 -11.47
C ALA A 9 16.76 31.97 -10.26
N LEU A 10 18.00 31.50 -10.10
CA LEU A 10 18.39 30.66 -8.97
C LEU A 10 18.26 31.40 -7.63
N LEU A 11 18.71 32.66 -7.55
CA LEU A 11 18.55 33.52 -6.38
C LEU A 11 17.08 33.78 -6.06
N GLY A 12 16.25 34.03 -7.08
CA GLY A 12 14.81 34.22 -6.92
C GLY A 12 14.13 32.99 -6.32
N LYS A 13 14.43 31.79 -6.84
CA LYS A 13 13.91 30.53 -6.30
C LYS A 13 14.35 30.29 -4.86
N ALA A 14 15.62 30.53 -4.55
CA ALA A 14 16.14 30.37 -3.19
C ALA A 14 15.48 31.35 -2.20
N LEU A 15 15.19 32.59 -2.63
CA LEU A 15 14.49 33.57 -1.81
C LEU A 15 13.03 33.19 -1.58
N GLU A 16 12.33 32.72 -2.62
CA GLU A 16 10.96 32.22 -2.52
C GLU A 16 10.86 31.04 -1.54
N ASP A 17 11.78 30.07 -1.65
CA ASP A 17 11.86 28.93 -0.73
C ASP A 17 12.08 29.39 0.72
N LEU A 18 12.96 30.37 0.94
CA LEU A 18 13.27 30.91 2.27
C LEU A 18 12.08 31.67 2.87
N VAL A 19 11.41 32.52 2.08
CA VAL A 19 10.22 33.26 2.51
C VAL A 19 9.07 32.29 2.82
N THR A 20 8.87 31.28 1.97
CA THR A 20 7.83 30.26 2.18
C THR A 20 8.10 29.48 3.45
N ARG A 21 9.34 29.02 3.66
CA ARG A 21 9.73 28.31 4.89
C ARG A 21 9.56 29.17 6.13
N ALA A 22 9.89 30.47 6.06
CA ALA A 22 9.69 31.39 7.16
C ALA A 22 8.20 31.60 7.51
N ARG A 23 7.31 31.61 6.52
CA ARG A 23 5.85 31.81 6.73
C ARG A 23 5.11 30.54 7.16
N SER A 24 5.49 29.40 6.59
CA SER A 24 4.74 28.14 6.73
C SER A 24 5.36 27.14 7.71
N GLY A 25 6.63 27.33 8.08
CA GLY A 25 7.42 26.34 8.81
C GLY A 25 7.80 25.11 7.98
N LYS A 26 7.44 25.05 6.68
CA LYS A 26 7.65 23.90 5.79
C LYS A 26 8.42 24.32 4.54
N PRO A 27 9.25 23.44 3.95
CA PRO A 27 9.84 23.70 2.64
C PRO A 27 8.75 23.76 1.57
N LEU A 28 8.92 24.67 0.61
CA LEU A 28 8.07 24.78 -0.56
C LEU A 28 8.03 23.43 -1.30
N CYS A 29 6.84 23.03 -1.72
CA CYS A 29 6.61 21.76 -2.41
C CYS A 29 5.69 22.00 -3.61
N ARG A 30 6.15 21.61 -4.80
CA ARG A 30 5.35 21.66 -6.03
C ARG A 30 4.85 20.26 -6.39
N ILE A 31 3.53 20.08 -6.44
CA ILE A 31 2.91 18.80 -6.79
C ILE A 31 2.08 18.95 -8.07
N GLY A 32 2.34 18.09 -9.05
CA GLY A 32 1.55 18.04 -10.28
C GLY A 32 0.17 17.42 -10.04
N LEU A 33 -0.86 17.97 -10.68
CA LEU A 33 -2.21 17.40 -10.71
C LEU A 33 -2.62 17.14 -12.16
N MET A 34 -2.86 15.88 -12.53
CA MET A 34 -3.48 15.54 -13.81
C MET A 34 -4.92 16.08 -13.80
N ALA A 35 -5.17 17.15 -14.55
CA ALA A 35 -6.41 17.92 -14.49
C ALA A 35 -7.32 17.67 -15.71
N ALA A 36 -7.27 16.46 -16.27
CA ALA A 36 -8.07 16.02 -17.41
C ALA A 36 -8.24 14.49 -17.41
N GLY A 37 -9.37 13.99 -17.92
CA GLY A 37 -9.66 12.55 -18.02
C GLY A 37 -10.45 11.95 -16.83
N GLY A 38 -10.92 12.79 -15.90
CA GLY A 38 -11.85 12.39 -14.84
C GLY A 38 -13.30 12.33 -15.32
N GLU A 39 -14.16 11.74 -14.50
CA GLU A 39 -15.62 11.67 -14.73
C GLU A 39 -16.35 12.94 -14.27
N HIS A 40 -15.64 13.81 -13.55
CA HIS A 40 -16.18 15.06 -13.01
C HIS A 40 -15.69 16.28 -13.78
N PRO A 41 -16.43 17.41 -13.73
CA PRO A 41 -16.03 18.65 -14.39
C PRO A 41 -14.66 19.14 -13.92
N GLN A 42 -13.96 19.87 -14.79
CA GLN A 42 -12.63 20.43 -14.49
C GLN A 42 -12.61 21.30 -13.22
N LYS A 43 -13.74 21.92 -12.87
CA LYS A 43 -13.95 22.66 -11.63
C LYS A 43 -13.63 21.85 -10.37
N GLU A 44 -13.88 20.53 -10.36
CA GLU A 44 -13.53 19.68 -9.20
C GLU A 44 -12.01 19.65 -8.95
N PHE A 45 -11.21 19.59 -10.02
CA PHE A 45 -9.75 19.62 -9.92
C PHE A 45 -9.25 20.97 -9.40
N LEU A 46 -9.85 22.08 -9.86
CA LEU A 46 -9.52 23.42 -9.38
C LEU A 46 -9.93 23.61 -7.91
N CYS A 47 -11.11 23.12 -7.51
CA CYS A 47 -11.56 23.12 -6.11
C CYS A 47 -10.62 22.30 -5.22
N ALA A 48 -10.17 21.13 -5.67
CA ALA A 48 -9.21 20.30 -4.95
C ALA A 48 -7.87 21.02 -4.74
N ALA A 49 -7.33 21.60 -5.81
CA ALA A 49 -6.08 22.36 -5.76
C ALA A 49 -6.20 23.55 -4.79
N ALA A 50 -7.28 24.33 -4.90
CA ALA A 50 -7.55 25.46 -4.02
C ALA A 50 -7.65 25.03 -2.55
N ALA A 51 -8.35 23.93 -2.26
CA ALA A 51 -8.45 23.39 -0.91
C ALA A 51 -7.08 22.96 -0.36
N ALA A 52 -6.30 22.20 -1.14
CA ALA A 52 -4.98 21.73 -0.72
C ALA A 52 -4.00 22.88 -0.43
N MET A 53 -3.93 23.90 -1.29
CA MET A 53 -3.05 25.06 -1.11
C MET A 53 -3.50 25.99 0.02
N ARG A 54 -4.79 26.00 0.36
CA ARG A 54 -5.30 26.73 1.53
C ARG A 54 -4.86 26.08 2.84
N GLU A 55 -4.92 24.75 2.92
CA GLU A 55 -4.49 24.00 4.11
C GLU A 55 -2.96 23.97 4.28
N ASP A 56 -2.22 24.04 3.17
CA ASP A 56 -0.77 24.05 3.16
C ASP A 56 -0.22 25.22 2.35
N ALA A 57 0.11 26.32 3.04
CA ALA A 57 0.67 27.51 2.41
C ALA A 57 2.06 27.30 1.75
N ALA A 58 2.70 26.16 1.98
CA ALA A 58 3.95 25.76 1.29
C ALA A 58 3.71 24.78 0.14
N LEU A 59 2.46 24.50 -0.22
CA LEU A 59 2.10 23.67 -1.35
C LEU A 59 1.73 24.57 -2.53
N ILE A 60 2.36 24.33 -3.68
CA ILE A 60 1.93 24.85 -4.97
C ILE A 60 1.46 23.65 -5.78
N VAL A 61 0.23 23.74 -6.30
CA VAL A 61 -0.30 22.73 -7.22
C VAL A 61 -0.07 23.21 -8.64
N THR A 62 0.51 22.34 -9.47
CA THR A 62 0.73 22.58 -10.89
C THR A 62 -0.22 21.70 -11.69
N GLY A 63 -1.27 22.28 -12.27
CA GLY A 63 -2.20 21.52 -13.12
C GLY A 63 -1.54 21.09 -14.43
N VAL A 64 -1.81 19.88 -14.90
CA VAL A 64 -1.35 19.35 -16.18
C VAL A 64 -2.58 18.95 -16.99
N GLY A 65 -2.81 19.64 -18.11
CA GLY A 65 -3.98 19.41 -18.96
C GLY A 65 -4.36 20.60 -19.85
N PRO A 66 -5.47 20.50 -20.60
CA PRO A 66 -6.03 21.60 -21.35
C PRO A 66 -6.29 22.79 -20.43
N ARG A 67 -5.96 24.00 -20.91
CA ARG A 67 -6.15 25.23 -20.14
C ARG A 67 -7.62 25.34 -19.69
N PRO A 68 -7.90 25.55 -18.39
CA PRO A 68 -9.26 25.68 -17.91
C PRO A 68 -9.90 26.99 -18.38
N VAL A 69 -11.22 26.93 -18.59
CA VAL A 69 -12.05 28.12 -18.85
C VAL A 69 -12.22 28.94 -17.56
N ASP A 70 -12.41 28.24 -16.44
CA ASP A 70 -12.49 28.86 -15.12
C ASP A 70 -11.14 29.45 -14.71
N PRO A 71 -11.14 30.56 -13.95
CA PRO A 71 -9.90 31.16 -13.46
C PRO A 71 -9.15 30.20 -12.53
N LEU A 72 -7.82 30.22 -12.64
CA LEU A 72 -6.99 29.42 -11.74
C LEU A 72 -7.10 29.94 -10.30
N PRO A 73 -7.12 29.02 -9.30
CA PRO A 73 -6.88 29.38 -7.92
C PRO A 73 -5.60 30.21 -7.75
N ALA A 74 -5.62 31.15 -6.80
CA ALA A 74 -4.46 31.99 -6.52
C ALA A 74 -3.22 31.15 -6.17
N GLY A 75 -2.11 31.41 -6.85
CA GLY A 75 -0.85 30.68 -6.65
C GLY A 75 -0.76 29.34 -7.39
N MET A 76 -1.83 28.87 -8.04
CA MET A 76 -1.78 27.65 -8.86
C MET A 76 -0.94 27.88 -10.12
N GLU A 77 -0.09 26.90 -10.45
CA GLU A 77 0.66 26.87 -11.70
C GLU A 77 -0.04 25.96 -12.73
N TRP A 78 0.35 26.05 -14.00
CA TRP A 78 -0.23 25.22 -15.07
C TRP A 78 0.77 24.84 -16.16
N ILE A 79 0.70 23.59 -16.60
CA ILE A 79 1.38 23.05 -17.77
C ILE A 79 0.28 22.68 -18.77
N GLU A 80 0.19 23.47 -19.84
CA GLU A 80 -0.82 23.28 -20.87
C GLU A 80 -0.44 22.12 -21.81
N THR A 81 -1.40 21.23 -22.01
CA THR A 81 -1.29 20.05 -22.91
C THR A 81 -2.63 19.84 -23.62
N GLY A 82 -2.70 18.90 -24.57
CA GLY A 82 -3.98 18.37 -25.03
C GLY A 82 -4.67 17.51 -23.96
N CYS A 83 -5.74 16.82 -24.36
CA CYS A 83 -6.51 15.93 -23.50
C CYS A 83 -6.17 14.45 -23.67
N ASP A 84 -5.25 14.11 -24.59
CA ASP A 84 -4.81 12.74 -24.81
C ASP A 84 -4.03 12.20 -23.59
N GLY A 85 -4.29 10.95 -23.22
CA GLY A 85 -3.68 10.33 -22.04
C GLY A 85 -2.15 10.21 -22.14
N GLY A 86 -1.62 10.00 -23.35
CA GLY A 86 -0.18 9.93 -23.61
C GLY A 86 0.49 11.30 -23.47
N GLU A 87 -0.14 12.36 -23.98
CA GLU A 87 0.37 13.74 -23.83
C GLU A 87 0.42 14.17 -22.36
N LEU A 88 -0.66 13.90 -21.61
CA LEU A 88 -0.74 14.21 -20.18
C LEU A 88 0.37 13.49 -19.39
N ALA A 89 0.56 12.21 -19.64
CA ALA A 89 1.59 11.41 -19.00
C ALA A 89 3.00 11.92 -19.34
N ALA A 90 3.28 12.19 -20.62
CA ALA A 90 4.59 12.68 -21.06
C ALA A 90 4.93 14.06 -20.48
N ALA A 91 3.97 14.98 -20.42
CA ALA A 91 4.19 16.30 -19.84
C ALA A 91 4.47 16.24 -18.34
N MET A 92 3.75 15.38 -17.62
CA MET A 92 3.96 15.17 -16.18
C MET A 92 5.31 14.51 -15.90
N GLU A 93 5.67 13.50 -16.68
CA GLU A 93 6.97 12.83 -16.59
C GLU A 93 8.12 13.81 -16.81
N LYS A 94 8.03 14.61 -17.87
CA LYS A 94 8.99 15.69 -18.13
C LYS A 94 9.08 16.69 -16.98
N ALA A 95 7.94 17.06 -16.37
CA ALA A 95 7.91 17.99 -15.25
C ALA A 95 8.55 17.41 -13.97
N LEU A 96 8.40 16.11 -13.73
CA LEU A 96 9.07 15.38 -12.65
C LEU A 96 10.58 15.31 -12.89
N ASP A 97 11.00 14.89 -14.10
CA ASP A 97 12.41 14.70 -14.45
C ASP A 97 13.20 16.02 -14.43
N GLU A 98 12.57 17.13 -14.84
CA GLU A 98 13.16 18.47 -14.76
C GLU A 98 13.08 19.11 -13.36
N GLY A 99 12.42 18.45 -12.39
CA GLY A 99 12.23 18.97 -11.05
C GLY A 99 11.35 20.24 -10.97
N ARG A 100 10.48 20.46 -11.98
CA ARG A 100 9.45 21.51 -11.93
C ARG A 100 8.38 21.17 -10.90
N ILE A 101 8.05 19.89 -10.80
CA ILE A 101 7.25 19.29 -9.74
C ILE A 101 8.08 18.21 -9.04
N GLN A 102 7.82 17.99 -7.76
CA GLN A 102 8.57 17.05 -6.91
C GLN A 102 7.80 15.74 -6.67
N GLY A 103 6.50 15.75 -6.96
CA GLY A 103 5.61 14.60 -6.93
C GLY A 103 4.37 14.89 -7.77
N ALA A 104 3.54 13.89 -7.99
CA ALA A 104 2.35 14.03 -8.83
C ALA A 104 1.15 13.24 -8.31
N VAL A 105 -0.05 13.75 -8.60
CA VAL A 105 -1.32 13.08 -8.44
C VAL A 105 -1.91 12.88 -9.84
N ALA A 106 -2.03 11.61 -10.24
CA ALA A 106 -2.47 11.23 -11.58
C ALA A 106 -3.73 10.36 -11.55
N LEU A 107 -4.52 10.41 -12.62
CA LEU A 107 -5.66 9.50 -12.82
C LEU A 107 -5.21 8.12 -13.31
N HIS A 108 -4.07 8.09 -13.99
CA HIS A 108 -3.39 6.90 -14.46
C HIS A 108 -1.90 7.18 -14.56
N TYR A 109 -1.08 6.21 -14.17
CA TYR A 109 0.37 6.23 -14.34
C TYR A 109 0.87 4.79 -14.51
N PRO A 110 1.65 4.48 -15.56
CA PRO A 110 2.13 3.12 -15.81
C PRO A 110 3.32 2.80 -14.91
N PHE A 111 3.08 2.17 -13.77
CA PHE A 111 4.15 1.71 -12.88
C PHE A 111 4.84 0.46 -13.44
N PRO A 112 6.18 0.40 -13.45
CA PRO A 112 6.89 -0.82 -13.81
C PRO A 112 6.72 -1.90 -12.72
N LEU A 113 6.99 -3.16 -13.08
CA LEU A 113 7.07 -4.25 -12.11
C LEU A 113 8.12 -3.92 -11.04
N GLY A 114 7.79 -4.18 -9.77
CA GLY A 114 8.59 -3.77 -8.62
C GLY A 114 8.10 -2.47 -7.97
N VAL A 115 7.18 -1.75 -8.61
CA VAL A 115 6.59 -0.51 -8.09
C VAL A 115 5.10 -0.72 -7.83
N THR A 116 4.70 -0.40 -6.60
CA THR A 116 3.32 -0.44 -6.15
C THR A 116 2.96 0.88 -5.48
N THR A 117 1.73 0.99 -4.98
CA THR A 117 1.27 2.18 -4.26
C THR A 117 0.66 1.82 -2.92
N VAL A 118 0.79 2.74 -1.97
CA VAL A 118 0.24 2.59 -0.62
C VAL A 118 -0.85 3.64 -0.41
N GLY A 119 -2.09 3.23 -0.68
CA GLY A 119 -3.27 4.06 -0.48
C GLY A 119 -3.52 4.35 1.00
N ARG A 120 -4.39 5.34 1.25
CA ARG A 120 -4.77 5.70 2.62
C ARG A 120 -6.25 6.00 2.68
N VAL A 121 -6.93 5.34 3.61
CA VAL A 121 -8.39 5.37 3.79
C VAL A 121 -8.76 5.94 5.15
N THR A 122 -9.97 6.46 5.26
CA THR A 122 -10.61 6.78 6.54
C THR A 122 -11.42 5.56 6.97
N THR A 123 -11.13 5.02 8.16
CA THR A 123 -11.86 3.86 8.67
C THR A 123 -13.25 4.26 9.18
N PRO A 124 -14.35 3.59 8.77
CA PRO A 124 -15.71 4.02 9.10
C PRO A 124 -16.05 4.01 10.58
N GLY A 125 -15.50 3.06 11.34
CA GLY A 125 -15.87 2.85 12.74
C GLY A 125 -15.25 3.84 13.72
N THR A 126 -14.07 4.40 13.40
CA THR A 126 -13.33 5.30 14.29
C THR A 126 -12.95 6.63 13.65
N GLY A 127 -13.09 6.76 12.33
CA GLY A 127 -12.58 7.90 11.57
C GLY A 127 -11.06 7.94 11.48
N ALA A 128 -10.36 6.93 12.03
CA ALA A 128 -8.91 6.89 12.03
C ALA A 128 -8.37 6.62 10.61
N PRO A 129 -7.26 7.25 10.21
CA PRO A 129 -6.60 6.92 8.95
C PRO A 129 -5.94 5.54 9.03
N MET A 130 -5.98 4.79 7.94
CA MET A 130 -5.27 3.51 7.78
C MET A 130 -4.64 3.43 6.38
N PHE A 131 -3.41 2.91 6.30
CA PHE A 131 -2.72 2.63 5.05
C PHE A 131 -3.14 1.27 4.50
N VAL A 132 -3.31 1.19 3.19
CA VAL A 132 -3.59 -0.05 2.46
C VAL A 132 -2.38 -0.35 1.57
N ALA A 133 -1.62 -1.37 1.96
CA ALA A 133 -0.38 -1.78 1.31
C ALA A 133 -0.60 -3.13 0.60
N SER A 134 -0.95 -3.18 -0.68
CA SER A 134 -0.94 -2.09 -1.68
C SER A 134 -2.31 -1.80 -2.29
N SER A 135 -2.41 -0.76 -3.13
CA SER A 135 -3.65 -0.33 -3.78
C SER A 135 -3.66 -0.34 -5.32
N THR A 136 -2.50 -0.14 -5.96
CA THR A 136 -2.28 -0.20 -7.42
C THR A 136 -0.83 -0.57 -7.72
N GLY A 137 -0.51 -0.92 -8.97
CA GLY A 137 0.82 -1.40 -9.35
C GLY A 137 1.14 -2.78 -8.80
N MET A 138 2.36 -3.26 -9.02
CA MET A 138 2.74 -4.64 -8.70
C MET A 138 4.19 -4.67 -8.21
N SER A 139 4.38 -5.01 -6.94
CA SER A 139 5.71 -5.15 -6.33
C SER A 139 6.41 -6.45 -6.72
N ALA A 140 5.66 -7.48 -7.10
CA ALA A 140 6.14 -8.73 -7.68
C ALA A 140 5.02 -9.51 -8.38
N ALA A 141 5.40 -10.49 -9.22
CA ALA A 141 4.44 -11.30 -9.97
C ALA A 141 3.66 -12.30 -9.09
N HIS A 142 4.31 -12.87 -8.08
CA HIS A 142 3.70 -13.85 -7.17
C HIS A 142 3.08 -13.16 -5.96
N ARG A 143 1.88 -13.58 -5.55
CA ARG A 143 1.07 -12.92 -4.51
C ARG A 143 1.79 -12.85 -3.17
N GLN A 144 2.36 -13.96 -2.70
CA GLN A 144 3.06 -14.05 -1.41
C GLN A 144 4.31 -13.14 -1.37
N GLU A 145 5.09 -13.12 -2.45
CA GLU A 145 6.23 -12.21 -2.59
C GLU A 145 5.76 -10.75 -2.61
N ALA A 146 4.72 -10.44 -3.40
CA ALA A 146 4.18 -9.11 -3.52
C ALA A 146 3.68 -8.60 -2.16
N MET A 147 2.94 -9.42 -1.41
CA MET A 147 2.44 -9.07 -0.08
C MET A 147 3.58 -8.84 0.93
N LEU A 148 4.64 -9.67 0.93
CA LEU A 148 5.79 -9.46 1.80
C LEU A 148 6.54 -8.16 1.46
N ARG A 149 6.75 -7.88 0.17
CA ARG A 149 7.32 -6.59 -0.27
C ARG A 149 6.41 -5.41 0.11
N ASN A 150 5.10 -5.54 -0.07
CA ASN A 150 4.12 -4.50 0.29
C ASN A 150 4.17 -4.18 1.78
N ALA A 151 4.43 -5.16 2.65
CA ALA A 151 4.59 -4.90 4.08
C ALA A 151 5.75 -3.92 4.36
N VAL A 152 6.92 -4.18 3.78
CA VAL A 152 8.11 -3.32 3.93
C VAL A 152 7.86 -1.93 3.31
N LEU A 153 7.30 -1.88 2.11
CA LEU A 153 7.00 -0.62 1.43
C LEU A 153 5.93 0.21 2.15
N GLY A 154 4.92 -0.44 2.74
CA GLY A 154 3.89 0.20 3.56
C GLY A 154 4.46 0.85 4.82
N VAL A 155 5.38 0.16 5.50
CA VAL A 155 6.11 0.71 6.65
C VAL A 155 6.95 1.92 6.25
N ALA A 156 7.67 1.84 5.12
CA ALA A 156 8.46 2.96 4.61
C ALA A 156 7.59 4.19 4.32
N VAL A 157 6.41 3.99 3.71
CA VAL A 157 5.46 5.08 3.46
C VAL A 157 4.95 5.68 4.76
N ALA A 158 4.51 4.87 5.74
CA ALA A 158 4.06 5.38 7.03
C ALA A 158 5.17 6.16 7.77
N LYS A 159 6.41 5.68 7.75
CA LYS A 159 7.58 6.36 8.32
C LYS A 159 7.90 7.68 7.62
N SER A 160 7.76 7.76 6.30
CA SER A 160 7.93 9.02 5.54
C SER A 160 6.94 10.11 5.98
N LEU A 161 5.80 9.71 6.54
CA LEU A 161 4.80 10.63 7.10
C LEU A 161 5.00 10.94 8.59
N GLY A 162 6.10 10.48 9.19
CA GLY A 162 6.44 10.73 10.59
C GLY A 162 5.92 9.69 11.59
N ILE A 163 5.30 8.60 11.14
CA ILE A 163 4.88 7.51 12.03
C ILE A 163 6.11 6.65 12.32
N CYS A 164 6.73 6.84 13.48
CA CYS A 164 8.03 6.25 13.82
C CYS A 164 7.97 4.71 13.93
N ARG A 165 6.88 4.16 14.48
CA ARG A 165 6.69 2.73 14.74
C ARG A 165 5.29 2.27 14.30
N PRO A 166 5.00 2.27 12.99
CA PRO A 166 3.68 1.92 12.49
C PRO A 166 3.34 0.48 12.85
N SER A 167 2.15 0.26 13.39
CA SER A 167 1.58 -1.08 13.56
C SER A 167 1.18 -1.64 12.19
N LEU A 168 1.53 -2.90 11.95
CA LEU A 168 1.30 -3.58 10.68
C LEU A 168 0.54 -4.88 10.90
N GLY A 169 -0.54 -5.10 10.15
CA GLY A 169 -1.26 -6.36 10.11
C GLY A 169 -1.47 -6.86 8.69
N VAL A 170 -1.61 -8.18 8.53
CA VAL A 170 -1.86 -8.82 7.24
C VAL A 170 -3.33 -9.19 7.14
N LEU A 171 -4.01 -8.74 6.07
CA LEU A 171 -5.39 -9.12 5.80
C LEU A 171 -5.48 -10.62 5.50
N ASN A 172 -6.43 -11.30 6.12
CA ASN A 172 -6.63 -12.74 5.98
C ASN A 172 -7.14 -13.11 4.57
N LEU A 173 -6.20 -13.22 3.64
CA LEU A 173 -6.35 -13.65 2.26
C LEU A 173 -5.49 -14.90 2.03
N ASP A 174 -5.59 -15.52 0.86
CA ASP A 174 -4.61 -16.52 0.42
C ASP A 174 -3.19 -15.90 0.44
N ALA A 175 -2.17 -16.70 0.74
CA ALA A 175 -0.81 -16.30 1.08
C ALA A 175 -0.62 -15.59 2.44
N ALA A 176 -1.67 -15.10 3.10
CA ALA A 176 -1.52 -14.29 4.32
C ALA A 176 -0.83 -15.03 5.48
N PRO A 177 -1.13 -16.31 5.78
CA PRO A 177 -0.41 -17.05 6.81
C PRO A 177 1.08 -17.18 6.51
N GLN A 178 1.46 -17.46 5.25
CA GLN A 178 2.86 -17.59 4.82
C GLN A 178 3.62 -16.27 4.98
N VAL A 179 2.99 -15.15 4.58
CA VAL A 179 3.53 -13.80 4.72
C VAL A 179 3.70 -13.42 6.19
N LEU A 180 2.71 -13.71 7.02
CA LEU A 180 2.80 -13.45 8.47
C LEU A 180 3.93 -14.26 9.11
N ARG A 181 4.11 -15.55 8.76
CA ARG A 181 5.23 -16.36 9.25
C ARG A 181 6.59 -15.78 8.83
N ALA A 182 6.72 -15.35 7.56
CA ALA A 182 7.94 -14.71 7.08
C ALA A 182 8.25 -13.41 7.86
N LEU A 183 7.24 -12.55 8.07
CA LEU A 183 7.39 -11.33 8.86
C LEU A 183 7.79 -11.63 10.31
N THR A 184 7.19 -12.63 10.95
CA THR A 184 7.56 -13.05 12.31
C THR A 184 9.01 -13.51 12.38
N ARG A 185 9.47 -14.34 11.44
CA ARG A 185 10.89 -14.76 11.37
C ARG A 185 11.83 -13.58 11.14
N MET A 186 11.44 -12.61 10.33
CA MET A 186 12.22 -11.39 10.15
C MET A 186 12.29 -10.58 11.46
N VAL A 187 11.18 -10.47 12.21
CA VAL A 187 11.18 -9.83 13.54
C VAL A 187 12.12 -10.55 14.51
N GLU A 188 12.09 -11.88 14.55
CA GLU A 188 12.99 -12.69 15.37
C GLU A 188 14.47 -12.50 14.99
N LYS A 189 14.75 -12.25 13.71
CA LYS A 189 16.07 -11.90 13.17
C LYS A 189 16.45 -10.42 13.37
N GLY A 190 15.60 -9.62 14.04
CA GLY A 190 15.89 -8.24 14.42
C GLY A 190 15.27 -7.16 13.53
N TYR A 191 14.34 -7.48 12.64
CA TYR A 191 13.59 -6.46 11.92
C TYR A 191 12.69 -5.68 12.88
N ALA A 192 12.89 -4.36 12.97
CA ALA A 192 12.18 -3.48 13.88
C ALA A 192 10.73 -3.18 13.39
N LEU A 193 9.90 -4.21 13.39
CA LEU A 193 8.50 -4.17 12.95
C LEU A 193 7.55 -4.32 14.15
N ASN A 194 6.50 -3.49 14.19
CA ASN A 194 5.42 -3.61 15.17
C ASN A 194 4.27 -4.40 14.56
N LEU A 195 4.21 -5.71 14.80
CA LEU A 195 3.08 -6.53 14.35
C LEU A 195 1.84 -6.20 15.18
N GLY A 196 0.81 -5.70 14.50
CA GLY A 196 -0.50 -5.43 15.06
C GLY A 196 -1.30 -6.72 15.26
N GLN A 197 -2.37 -6.62 16.04
CA GLN A 197 -3.26 -7.74 16.35
C GLN A 197 -4.69 -7.42 15.92
N SER A 198 -5.45 -8.45 15.53
CA SER A 198 -6.89 -8.33 15.35
C SER A 198 -7.55 -7.98 16.68
N ALA A 199 -8.57 -7.13 16.66
CA ALA A 199 -9.29 -6.70 17.86
C ALA A 199 -10.33 -7.73 18.35
N ARG A 200 -10.12 -9.01 18.03
CA ARG A 200 -10.89 -10.14 18.56
C ARG A 200 -10.54 -10.38 20.01
N SER A 201 -11.48 -10.97 20.76
CA SER A 201 -11.25 -11.38 22.14
C SER A 201 -10.16 -12.46 22.29
N ASP A 202 -9.86 -13.21 21.23
CA ASP A 202 -8.80 -14.22 21.19
C ASP A 202 -7.48 -13.73 20.57
N GLY A 203 -7.40 -12.47 20.12
CA GLY A 203 -6.14 -11.83 19.70
C GLY A 203 -5.48 -12.39 18.43
N GLY A 204 -6.27 -12.91 17.47
CA GLY A 204 -5.71 -13.49 16.24
C GLY A 204 -4.76 -12.57 15.45
N SER A 205 -3.70 -13.15 14.88
CA SER A 205 -2.61 -12.40 14.22
C SER A 205 -2.91 -11.91 12.80
N LEU A 206 -3.97 -12.40 12.16
CA LEU A 206 -4.44 -11.95 10.84
C LEU A 206 -5.67 -11.05 10.97
N LEU A 207 -5.71 -9.99 10.15
CA LEU A 207 -6.81 -9.01 10.15
C LEU A 207 -8.05 -9.56 9.44
N ARG A 208 -9.21 -9.06 9.86
CA ARG A 208 -10.53 -9.33 9.28
C ARG A 208 -11.22 -8.04 8.82
N GLY A 209 -12.37 -8.19 8.16
CA GLY A 209 -13.20 -7.04 7.77
C GLY A 209 -13.50 -6.08 8.94
N ASN A 210 -13.81 -6.60 10.14
CA ASN A 210 -14.06 -5.77 11.32
C ASN A 210 -12.84 -4.92 11.74
N ASP A 211 -11.64 -5.45 11.55
CA ASP A 211 -10.39 -4.74 11.85
C ASP A 211 -10.18 -3.58 10.89
N LEU A 212 -10.50 -3.78 9.61
CA LEU A 212 -10.47 -2.72 8.58
C LEU A 212 -11.48 -1.61 8.89
N LEU A 213 -12.68 -1.98 9.34
CA LEU A 213 -13.72 -1.00 9.71
C LEU A 213 -13.30 -0.16 10.91
N ARG A 214 -12.57 -0.75 11.87
CA ARG A 214 -12.14 -0.08 13.10
C ARG A 214 -10.81 0.66 12.96
N GLY A 215 -9.98 0.32 11.97
CA GLY A 215 -8.62 0.83 11.84
C GLY A 215 -7.73 0.36 12.99
N THR A 216 -7.69 -0.95 13.24
CA THR A 216 -6.94 -1.52 14.38
C THR A 216 -5.42 -1.47 14.22
N VAL A 217 -4.94 -1.22 13.01
CA VAL A 217 -3.52 -1.06 12.67
C VAL A 217 -3.32 0.18 11.81
N ASP A 218 -2.08 0.68 11.79
CA ASP A 218 -1.70 1.77 10.90
C ASP A 218 -1.62 1.27 9.45
N VAL A 219 -0.99 0.11 9.22
CA VAL A 219 -0.75 -0.46 7.89
C VAL A 219 -1.43 -1.82 7.74
N CYS A 220 -2.40 -1.91 6.83
CA CYS A 220 -3.03 -3.15 6.41
C CYS A 220 -2.37 -3.68 5.14
N VAL A 221 -1.72 -4.84 5.22
CA VAL A 221 -1.10 -5.52 4.08
C VAL A 221 -2.11 -6.39 3.35
N THR A 222 -2.15 -6.29 2.03
CA THR A 222 -3.07 -6.99 1.13
C THR A 222 -2.43 -7.17 -0.25
N ASP A 223 -3.02 -8.04 -1.08
CA ASP A 223 -2.73 -8.03 -2.52
C ASP A 223 -3.32 -6.78 -3.19
N THR A 224 -2.74 -6.37 -4.32
CA THR A 224 -3.11 -5.14 -5.04
C THR A 224 -4.58 -5.10 -5.45
N LEU A 225 -5.15 -6.21 -5.91
CA LEU A 225 -6.52 -6.23 -6.44
C LEU A 225 -7.52 -6.07 -5.30
N THR A 226 -7.33 -6.80 -4.21
CA THR A 226 -8.12 -6.64 -2.99
C THR A 226 -7.98 -5.21 -2.46
N GLY A 227 -6.76 -4.69 -2.38
CA GLY A 227 -6.51 -3.32 -1.93
C GLY A 227 -7.20 -2.27 -2.80
N ASN A 228 -7.22 -2.46 -4.12
CA ASN A 228 -7.94 -1.57 -5.04
C ASN A 228 -9.45 -1.53 -4.76
N VAL A 229 -10.05 -2.70 -4.49
CA VAL A 229 -11.46 -2.81 -4.12
C VAL A 229 -11.71 -2.13 -2.77
N LEU A 230 -10.85 -2.34 -1.77
CA LEU A 230 -10.96 -1.69 -0.48
C LEU A 230 -10.91 -0.16 -0.60
N MET A 231 -9.97 0.38 -1.36
CA MET A 231 -9.85 1.82 -1.59
C MET A 231 -11.17 2.40 -2.13
N LYS A 232 -11.76 1.78 -3.15
CA LYS A 232 -13.05 2.20 -3.74
C LYS A 232 -14.20 2.11 -2.75
N LEU A 233 -14.25 1.01 -1.99
CA LEU A 233 -15.30 0.79 -1.02
C LEU A 233 -15.25 1.85 0.08
N PHE A 234 -14.09 2.06 0.70
CA PHE A 234 -13.94 3.07 1.76
C PHE A 234 -14.16 4.50 1.25
N SER A 235 -13.72 4.81 0.03
CA SER A 235 -13.80 6.18 -0.48
C SER A 235 -15.20 6.56 -0.97
N ALA A 236 -16.03 5.59 -1.39
CA ALA A 236 -17.30 5.87 -2.08
C ALA A 236 -18.54 5.09 -1.56
N PHE A 237 -18.46 4.42 -0.40
CA PHE A 237 -19.61 3.67 0.13
C PHE A 237 -20.87 4.53 0.35
N THR A 238 -20.73 5.83 0.62
CA THR A 238 -21.86 6.74 0.82
C THR A 238 -22.45 7.31 -0.48
N SER A 239 -21.76 7.16 -1.61
CA SER A 239 -22.15 7.73 -2.91
C SER A 239 -22.55 6.68 -3.95
N GLY A 240 -22.49 5.40 -3.58
CA GLY A 240 -22.76 4.29 -4.50
C GLY A 240 -21.66 4.08 -5.54
N GLY A 241 -20.44 4.59 -5.32
CA GLY A 241 -19.30 4.38 -6.22
C GLY A 241 -19.12 5.43 -7.33
N LEU A 242 -20.07 6.36 -7.50
CA LEU A 242 -20.02 7.38 -8.56
C LEU A 242 -19.16 8.60 -8.20
N TYR A 243 -18.90 8.83 -6.91
CA TYR A 243 -18.12 9.96 -6.43
C TYR A 243 -17.37 9.58 -5.15
N GLU A 244 -16.05 9.55 -5.18
CA GLU A 244 -15.29 9.29 -3.96
C GLU A 244 -15.28 10.55 -3.07
N THR A 245 -15.76 10.41 -1.83
CA THR A 245 -15.97 11.50 -0.87
C THR A 245 -14.92 11.53 0.24
N THR A 246 -14.26 10.41 0.54
CA THR A 246 -13.35 10.29 1.68
C THR A 246 -12.04 9.55 1.33
N GLY A 247 -11.01 9.74 2.16
CA GLY A 247 -9.69 9.16 1.96
C GLY A 247 -8.69 10.09 1.25
N TRP A 248 -7.50 9.55 0.95
CA TRP A 248 -6.37 10.28 0.36
C TRP A 248 -5.90 9.69 -0.99
N GLY A 249 -6.74 8.89 -1.64
CA GLY A 249 -6.38 8.21 -2.88
C GLY A 249 -5.46 7.00 -2.69
N TYR A 250 -4.97 6.50 -3.81
CA TYR A 250 -4.38 5.17 -4.01
C TYR A 250 -2.85 5.26 -4.13
N GLY A 251 -2.20 6.12 -3.38
CA GLY A 251 -0.75 6.26 -3.38
C GLY A 251 -0.27 7.05 -2.17
N PRO A 252 1.04 7.25 -2.01
CA PRO A 252 2.05 7.35 -3.07
C PRO A 252 2.60 6.02 -3.56
N SER A 253 3.33 6.08 -4.68
CA SER A 253 4.12 4.98 -5.23
C SER A 253 5.40 4.72 -4.43
N ALA A 254 5.75 3.44 -4.33
CA ALA A 254 6.91 2.93 -3.62
C ALA A 254 7.44 1.67 -4.31
N GLY A 255 8.76 1.55 -4.39
CA GLY A 255 9.43 0.40 -5.00
C GLY A 255 10.94 0.53 -4.87
N GLU A 256 11.65 -0.58 -4.99
CA GLU A 256 13.11 -0.59 -4.97
C GLU A 256 13.67 0.17 -6.18
N GLY A 257 14.61 1.09 -5.95
CA GLY A 257 15.20 1.93 -7.00
C GLY A 257 14.24 2.97 -7.60
N TRP A 258 12.99 3.03 -7.13
CA TRP A 258 12.00 4.00 -7.59
C TRP A 258 12.22 5.35 -6.91
N ASN A 259 12.47 6.39 -7.71
CA ASN A 259 12.87 7.72 -7.23
C ASN A 259 11.77 8.80 -7.35
N LYS A 260 10.54 8.41 -7.71
CA LYS A 260 9.41 9.33 -7.92
C LYS A 260 8.36 9.16 -6.83
N VAL A 261 7.63 10.22 -6.50
CA VAL A 261 6.47 10.17 -5.61
C VAL A 261 5.22 10.46 -6.43
N VAL A 262 4.53 9.41 -6.86
CA VAL A 262 3.33 9.52 -7.69
C VAL A 262 2.16 8.84 -7.00
N SER A 263 1.09 9.57 -6.75
CA SER A 263 -0.16 9.05 -6.21
C SER A 263 -1.20 8.90 -7.31
N ILE A 264 -2.08 7.92 -7.15
CA ILE A 264 -3.21 7.71 -8.05
C ILE A 264 -4.51 8.17 -7.39
N VAL A 265 -5.35 8.83 -8.16
CA VAL A 265 -6.76 9.07 -7.83
C VAL A 265 -7.63 8.36 -8.87
N SER A 266 -8.83 7.96 -8.46
CA SER A 266 -9.83 7.41 -9.37
C SER A 266 -10.36 8.51 -10.30
N ARG A 267 -10.88 8.14 -11.47
CA ARG A 267 -11.65 9.08 -12.31
C ARG A 267 -12.90 9.59 -11.62
N ALA A 268 -13.43 8.81 -10.69
CA ALA A 268 -14.55 9.17 -9.83
C ALA A 268 -14.13 9.97 -8.58
N SER A 269 -12.84 10.27 -8.38
CA SER A 269 -12.39 11.00 -7.19
C SER A 269 -12.90 12.43 -7.17
N GLY A 270 -13.61 12.77 -6.10
CA GLY A 270 -14.09 14.12 -5.86
C GLY A 270 -12.99 15.09 -5.40
N ALA A 271 -13.32 16.38 -5.38
CA ALA A 271 -12.43 17.40 -4.86
C ALA A 271 -11.85 17.11 -3.46
N PRO A 272 -12.61 16.57 -2.48
CA PRO A 272 -12.06 16.24 -1.16
C PRO A 272 -10.95 15.19 -1.21
N VAL A 273 -11.14 14.11 -1.99
CA VAL A 273 -10.16 13.03 -2.11
C VAL A 273 -8.91 13.51 -2.86
N MET A 274 -9.09 14.29 -3.93
CA MET A 274 -7.97 14.87 -4.67
C MET A 274 -7.16 15.85 -3.81
N ALA A 275 -7.81 16.71 -3.01
CA ALA A 275 -7.12 17.63 -2.10
C ALA A 275 -6.29 16.86 -1.06
N ASN A 276 -6.86 15.80 -0.49
CA ASN A 276 -6.18 14.92 0.43
C ASN A 276 -5.01 14.18 -0.24
N ALA A 277 -5.18 13.69 -1.48
CA ALA A 277 -4.11 13.04 -2.24
C ALA A 277 -2.94 14.00 -2.53
N LEU A 278 -3.21 15.27 -2.83
CA LEU A 278 -2.20 16.31 -3.00
C LEU A 278 -1.42 16.54 -1.70
N ALA A 279 -2.12 16.70 -0.57
CA ALA A 279 -1.50 16.85 0.74
C ALA A 279 -0.66 15.63 1.14
N TYR A 280 -1.18 14.42 0.88
CA TYR A 280 -0.47 13.16 1.18
C TYR A 280 0.80 13.03 0.32
N THR A 281 0.71 13.30 -0.98
CA THR A 281 1.86 13.29 -1.89
C THR A 281 2.92 14.32 -1.47
N ALA A 282 2.50 15.55 -1.11
CA ALA A 282 3.40 16.57 -0.61
C ALA A 282 4.11 16.15 0.70
N ALA A 283 3.39 15.50 1.61
CA ALA A 283 3.97 14.98 2.84
C ALA A 283 5.00 13.88 2.56
N ALA A 284 4.71 12.94 1.66
CA ALA A 284 5.64 11.89 1.26
C ALA A 284 6.90 12.43 0.55
N VAL A 285 6.75 13.46 -0.29
CA VAL A 285 7.89 14.18 -0.89
C VAL A 285 8.77 14.80 0.18
N ARG A 286 8.17 15.54 1.13
CA ARG A 286 8.92 16.21 2.21
C ARG A 286 9.55 15.22 3.19
N GLY A 287 8.94 14.05 3.35
CA GLY A 287 9.45 12.90 4.09
C GLY A 287 10.55 12.11 3.39
N ASN A 288 10.95 12.53 2.18
CA ASN A 288 11.93 11.85 1.34
C ASN A 288 11.64 10.35 1.16
N LEU A 289 10.40 10.03 0.75
CA LEU A 289 9.91 8.67 0.61
C LEU A 289 10.90 7.72 -0.13
N PRO A 290 11.52 8.09 -1.27
CA PRO A 290 12.48 7.20 -1.93
C PRO A 290 13.64 6.76 -1.03
N GLN A 291 14.18 7.67 -0.23
CA GLN A 291 15.24 7.34 0.73
C GLN A 291 14.71 6.47 1.88
N MET A 292 13.49 6.73 2.36
CA MET A 292 12.86 5.89 3.38
C MET A 292 12.62 4.47 2.89
N VAL A 293 12.20 4.29 1.64
CA VAL A 293 12.06 2.96 1.01
C VAL A 293 13.40 2.24 0.94
N ALA A 294 14.46 2.92 0.49
CA ALA A 294 15.79 2.33 0.40
C ALA A 294 16.31 1.88 1.79
N GLU A 295 16.12 2.71 2.81
CA GLU A 295 16.53 2.39 4.18
C GLU A 295 15.70 1.24 4.78
N GLU A 296 14.39 1.24 4.61
CA GLU A 296 13.53 0.17 5.13
C GLU A 296 13.84 -1.19 4.47
N LEU A 297 14.06 -1.20 3.15
CA LEU A 297 14.49 -2.40 2.43
C LEU A 297 15.86 -2.89 2.93
N ARG A 298 16.80 -1.98 3.20
CA ARG A 298 18.11 -2.33 3.77
C ARG A 298 17.96 -3.00 5.14
N LEU A 299 17.12 -2.46 6.01
CA LEU A 299 16.83 -3.02 7.33
C LEU A 299 16.13 -4.39 7.22
N ALA A 300 15.15 -4.51 6.32
CA ALA A 300 14.44 -5.76 6.08
C ALA A 300 15.38 -6.86 5.53
N ARG A 301 16.29 -6.53 4.61
CA ARG A 301 17.31 -7.46 4.09
C ARG A 301 18.30 -7.90 5.15
N ALA A 302 18.74 -6.99 6.01
CA ALA A 302 19.59 -7.35 7.15
C ALA A 302 18.93 -8.36 8.10
N ALA A 303 17.59 -8.44 8.07
CA ALA A 303 16.79 -9.41 8.82
C ALA A 303 16.27 -10.59 7.95
N GLY A 304 16.85 -10.82 6.77
CA GLY A 304 16.60 -12.01 5.96
C GLY A 304 15.44 -11.92 4.96
N LEU A 305 15.00 -10.72 4.54
CA LEU A 305 13.95 -10.56 3.51
C LEU A 305 14.21 -11.42 2.27
N ASP A 306 15.43 -11.39 1.72
CA ASP A 306 15.76 -12.10 0.48
C ASP A 306 15.70 -13.63 0.66
N ASP A 307 16.01 -14.14 1.86
CA ASP A 307 15.88 -15.56 2.19
C ASP A 307 14.41 -16.01 2.22
N GLU A 308 13.54 -15.20 2.82
CA GLU A 308 12.10 -15.47 2.89
C GLU A 308 11.48 -15.44 1.48
N LEU A 309 11.90 -14.49 0.64
CA LEU A 309 11.49 -14.42 -0.76
C LEU A 309 11.93 -15.64 -1.57
N ALA A 310 13.18 -16.08 -1.39
CA ALA A 310 13.69 -17.28 -2.05
C ALA A 310 12.99 -18.57 -1.56
N ALA A 311 12.52 -18.61 -0.31
CA ALA A 311 11.78 -19.73 0.23
C ALA A 311 10.41 -19.89 -0.46
N PHE A 312 9.69 -18.79 -0.70
CA PHE A 312 8.41 -18.84 -1.42
C PHE A 312 8.52 -19.45 -2.82
N ALA A 313 9.60 -19.15 -3.55
CA ALA A 313 9.81 -19.69 -4.90
C ALA A 313 10.04 -21.21 -4.91
N LYS A 314 10.52 -21.81 -3.81
CA LYS A 314 10.76 -23.26 -3.70
C LYS A 314 9.48 -24.03 -3.42
N THR A 315 8.56 -23.47 -2.66
CA THR A 315 7.29 -24.10 -2.31
C THR A 315 6.39 -24.28 -3.53
N ASP A 316 6.38 -23.30 -4.46
CA ASP A 316 5.59 -23.36 -5.70
C ASP A 316 6.05 -24.46 -6.68
N ALA A 317 7.26 -25.03 -6.50
CA ALA A 317 7.87 -25.99 -7.43
C ALA A 317 7.77 -27.46 -7.00
N ALA A 318 7.23 -27.77 -5.81
CA ALA A 318 7.22 -29.13 -5.30
C ALA A 318 6.08 -29.98 -5.92
N PRO A 319 6.37 -31.14 -6.53
CA PRO A 319 5.33 -32.02 -7.06
C PRO A 319 4.48 -32.64 -5.95
N ALA A 320 3.16 -32.63 -6.15
CA ALA A 320 2.21 -33.21 -5.22
C ALA A 320 2.26 -34.75 -5.27
N GLU A 321 2.89 -35.39 -4.27
CA GLU A 321 2.76 -36.83 -4.07
C GLU A 321 1.31 -37.20 -3.67
N THR A 322 0.80 -38.28 -4.24
CA THR A 322 -0.51 -38.85 -3.92
C THR A 322 -0.37 -39.76 -2.69
N VAL A 323 -0.84 -39.28 -1.54
CA VAL A 323 -0.88 -40.03 -0.27
C VAL A 323 -2.32 -40.48 -0.01
N GLN A 324 -2.52 -41.75 0.35
CA GLN A 324 -3.85 -42.26 0.69
C GLN A 324 -4.24 -41.86 2.11
N ALA A 325 -5.50 -41.43 2.29
CA ALA A 325 -6.04 -41.07 3.60
C ALA A 325 -6.09 -42.28 4.55
N PRO A 326 -5.69 -42.13 5.83
CA PRO A 326 -5.93 -43.14 6.87
C PRO A 326 -7.42 -43.41 7.09
N PRO A 327 -7.80 -44.48 7.83
CA PRO A 327 -9.19 -44.72 8.19
C PRO A 327 -9.80 -43.50 8.88
N ALA A 328 -11.03 -43.14 8.49
CA ALA A 328 -11.71 -41.99 9.04
C ALA A 328 -11.99 -42.15 10.55
N GLU A 329 -11.74 -41.07 11.29
CA GLU A 329 -12.04 -40.97 12.72
C GLU A 329 -12.79 -39.65 12.99
N PRO A 330 -13.55 -39.54 14.09
CA PRO A 330 -14.22 -38.29 14.45
C PRO A 330 -13.22 -37.16 14.66
N THR A 331 -13.42 -36.05 13.95
CA THR A 331 -12.60 -34.84 14.10
C THR A 331 -13.32 -33.82 15.00
N ASP A 332 -12.80 -33.59 16.19
CA ASP A 332 -13.36 -32.72 17.22
C ASP A 332 -12.53 -31.44 17.46
N GLU A 333 -11.34 -31.35 16.88
CA GLU A 333 -10.42 -30.21 17.04
C GLU A 333 -10.02 -29.57 15.70
N GLU A 334 -9.62 -28.30 15.74
CA GLU A 334 -9.22 -27.50 14.59
C GLU A 334 -7.83 -26.89 14.77
N ILE A 335 -6.96 -27.07 13.77
CA ILE A 335 -5.70 -26.34 13.64
C ILE A 335 -5.87 -25.22 12.61
N HIS A 336 -5.76 -23.97 13.08
CA HIS A 336 -5.82 -22.75 12.27
C HIS A 336 -4.42 -22.29 11.82
N GLY A 337 -4.37 -21.31 10.91
CA GLY A 337 -3.12 -20.65 10.48
C GLY A 337 -2.43 -21.31 9.29
N ILE A 338 -3.13 -22.21 8.60
CA ILE A 338 -2.68 -22.88 7.39
C ILE A 338 -3.16 -22.05 6.19
N ASP A 339 -2.40 -22.02 5.09
CA ASP A 339 -2.83 -21.36 3.86
C ASP A 339 -3.85 -22.22 3.10
N VAL A 340 -4.81 -21.60 2.40
CA VAL A 340 -5.76 -22.37 1.57
C VAL A 340 -5.05 -23.16 0.48
N LEU A 341 -3.95 -22.62 -0.07
CA LEU A 341 -3.17 -23.26 -1.13
C LEU A 341 -2.34 -24.44 -0.60
N ASP A 342 -1.98 -24.39 0.67
CA ASP A 342 -1.23 -25.45 1.36
C ASP A 342 -2.13 -26.48 2.04
N LEU A 343 -3.43 -26.22 2.15
CA LEU A 343 -4.34 -26.97 3.00
C LEU A 343 -4.36 -28.47 2.67
N GLU A 344 -4.44 -28.81 1.39
CA GLU A 344 -4.39 -30.22 0.96
C GLU A 344 -3.04 -30.87 1.28
N GLN A 345 -1.94 -30.12 1.14
CA GLN A 345 -0.58 -30.63 1.34
C GLN A 345 -0.29 -30.82 2.84
N ALA A 346 -0.78 -29.91 3.67
CA ALA A 346 -0.78 -30.01 5.13
C ALA A 346 -1.55 -31.25 5.60
N VAL A 347 -2.75 -31.49 5.06
CA VAL A 347 -3.52 -32.71 5.34
C VAL A 347 -2.76 -33.97 4.91
N ARG A 348 -2.18 -33.97 3.70
CA ARG A 348 -1.38 -35.10 3.21
C ARG A 348 -0.12 -35.34 4.04
N CYS A 349 0.49 -34.29 4.59
CA CYS A 349 1.63 -34.41 5.52
C CYS A 349 1.25 -35.22 6.77
N LEU A 350 0.06 -34.99 7.32
CA LEU A 350 -0.47 -35.77 8.44
C LEU A 350 -0.82 -37.20 8.03
N TRP A 351 -1.37 -37.40 6.83
CA TRP A 351 -1.69 -38.73 6.32
C TRP A 351 -0.44 -39.61 6.16
N LYS A 352 0.72 -39.04 5.76
CA LYS A 352 2.00 -39.78 5.70
C LYS A 352 2.39 -40.38 7.06
N GLU A 353 2.03 -39.69 8.13
CA GLU A 353 2.27 -40.10 9.51
C GLU A 353 1.10 -40.90 10.13
N LYS A 354 0.17 -41.36 9.28
CA LYS A 354 -1.03 -42.14 9.64
C LYS A 354 -1.99 -41.42 10.59
N ILE A 355 -1.99 -40.09 10.57
CA ILE A 355 -2.95 -39.26 11.31
C ILE A 355 -4.09 -38.90 10.35
N TYR A 356 -5.33 -39.26 10.71
CA TYR A 356 -6.48 -38.84 9.92
C TYR A 356 -6.73 -37.34 10.15
N ALA A 357 -6.93 -36.63 9.05
CA ALA A 357 -7.17 -35.20 9.06
C ALA A 357 -8.00 -34.81 7.83
N GLU A 358 -8.84 -33.80 7.99
CA GLU A 358 -9.70 -33.26 6.94
C GLU A 358 -9.41 -31.79 6.70
N ALA A 359 -9.44 -31.37 5.44
CA ALA A 359 -9.43 -29.97 5.05
C ALA A 359 -10.84 -29.39 5.25
N ALA A 360 -10.96 -28.25 5.93
CA ALA A 360 -12.22 -27.55 6.09
C ALA A 360 -12.04 -26.03 6.04
N MET A 361 -13.16 -25.31 5.89
CA MET A 361 -13.21 -23.85 5.96
C MET A 361 -13.97 -23.43 7.22
N GLY A 362 -13.24 -22.92 8.20
CA GLY A 362 -13.82 -22.36 9.42
C GLY A 362 -14.24 -20.90 9.25
N CYS A 363 -14.89 -20.33 10.26
CA CYS A 363 -15.29 -18.92 10.27
C CYS A 363 -14.10 -17.93 10.25
N THR A 364 -12.88 -18.46 10.39
CA THR A 364 -11.63 -17.72 10.56
C THR A 364 -10.64 -17.94 9.42
N GLY A 365 -11.01 -18.76 8.42
CA GLY A 365 -10.14 -19.18 7.33
C GLY A 365 -10.03 -20.71 7.22
N PRO A 366 -9.10 -21.20 6.39
CA PRO A 366 -8.86 -22.63 6.23
C PRO A 366 -8.35 -23.27 7.53
N VAL A 367 -8.83 -24.48 7.82
CA VAL A 367 -8.51 -25.24 9.03
C VAL A 367 -8.28 -26.71 8.70
N VAL A 368 -7.39 -27.34 9.47
CA VAL A 368 -7.24 -28.80 9.48
C VAL A 368 -8.00 -29.36 10.67
N LYS A 369 -8.98 -30.21 10.39
CA LYS A 369 -9.78 -30.91 11.40
C LYS A 369 -9.17 -32.28 11.69
N LEU A 370 -9.04 -32.65 12.96
CA LEU A 370 -8.48 -33.92 13.40
C LEU A 370 -9.00 -34.33 14.78
N ALA A 371 -8.71 -35.56 15.20
CA ALA A 371 -9.05 -36.02 16.55
C ALA A 371 -8.19 -35.33 17.63
N SER A 372 -8.79 -35.02 18.78
CA SER A 372 -8.14 -34.42 19.96
C SER A 372 -6.82 -35.10 20.35
N ALA A 373 -6.78 -36.44 20.26
CA ALA A 373 -5.60 -37.22 20.62
C ALA A 373 -4.37 -36.93 19.74
N ASN A 374 -4.57 -36.38 18.53
CA ASN A 374 -3.53 -36.18 17.53
C ASN A 374 -3.06 -34.72 17.42
N VAL A 375 -3.67 -33.77 18.14
CA VAL A 375 -3.43 -32.32 18.00
C VAL A 375 -1.97 -31.93 18.23
N ASP A 376 -1.35 -32.35 19.34
CA ASP A 376 0.03 -31.95 19.67
C ASP A 376 1.05 -32.49 18.67
N LYS A 377 0.85 -33.75 18.26
CA LYS A 377 1.70 -34.40 17.25
C LYS A 377 1.53 -33.72 15.88
N ALA A 378 0.29 -33.44 15.48
CA ALA A 378 -0.01 -32.77 14.22
C ALA A 378 0.57 -31.36 14.18
N ARG A 379 0.47 -30.58 15.27
CA ARG A 379 1.10 -29.25 15.36
C ARG A 379 2.61 -29.32 15.16
N THR A 380 3.26 -30.30 15.80
CA THR A 380 4.72 -30.49 15.67
C THR A 380 5.11 -30.82 14.22
N LEU A 381 4.37 -31.72 13.57
CA LEU A 381 4.62 -32.13 12.19
C LEU A 381 4.39 -30.98 11.20
N LEU A 382 3.27 -30.27 11.34
CA LEU A 382 2.93 -29.15 10.48
C LEU A 382 3.90 -27.98 10.64
N ALA A 383 4.34 -27.69 11.87
CA ALA A 383 5.37 -26.68 12.13
C ALA A 383 6.71 -27.07 11.52
N ALA A 384 7.14 -28.33 11.68
CA ALA A 384 8.38 -28.85 11.08
C ALA A 384 8.33 -28.82 9.54
N ALA A 385 7.16 -29.04 8.95
CA ALA A 385 6.93 -28.94 7.51
C ALA A 385 6.70 -27.51 7.01
N GLY A 386 6.62 -26.52 7.92
CA GLY A 386 6.49 -25.09 7.58
C GLY A 386 5.06 -24.61 7.25
N TYR A 387 4.03 -25.41 7.57
CA TYR A 387 2.63 -25.09 7.29
C TYR A 387 1.96 -24.20 8.34
N ILE A 388 2.42 -24.23 9.60
CA ILE A 388 1.92 -23.39 10.70
C ILE A 388 3.04 -22.66 11.45
#